data_AF-A0A0F2NB15-F1
#
_entry.id   AF-A0A0F2NB15-F1
#
_cell.length_a   1.000
_cell.length_b   1.000
_cell.length_c   1.000
_cell.angle_alpha   90.00
_cell.angle_beta   90.00
_cell.angle_gamma   90.00
#
_symmetry.space_group_name_H-M   'P 1'
#
loop_
_entity.id
_entity.type
_entity.pdbx_description
1 polymer ?
#
loop_
_entity_poly.entity_id
_entity_poly.type
_entity_poly.pdbx_seq_one_letter_code
_entity_poly.pdbx_strand_id
1 'polypeptide(L)'
;MNSYATLLFPDTDIFSENRYPLLLFFSPLHFLQLVEPGAGAKSDVNNETDLFLQRGLIEAHNPAPLGADRQQFLRLIDDITKRKEHYVAQLGAMTTGSKTPAGDGTADQEPGIVSSLLREYGIMQQDAETNLELWQARLVLAMAEMLDSEEDSLREELSEQLAFFNEEEIAALRSLQAAKGINEEDFFNELENIKAQLEKPRLNDTLKRVEAWLRLMKNQPLPPVKVWLASSRASAEQIFNRYESIRKTGAIPLLKLAFPAYIDASIKYVVQQIEEFQLATTAIHQGLVADFERVTKTVPYVHDSHESLLPYGTDWAGEWEGMLDVYFPASKDGRQYITFYLLPDQPLARLLSLPESGGASHEQAAHGLLGILSPS
;
A
#
# COMPACT_ATOMS: atom_id res chain seq x y z
N MET A 1 14.19 -18.31 -12.72
CA MET A 1 13.17 -17.46 -12.07
C MET A 1 13.52 -16.03 -12.41
N ASN A 2 12.65 -15.34 -13.15
CA ASN A 2 12.86 -13.93 -13.49
C ASN A 2 12.43 -13.12 -12.28
N SER A 3 13.35 -12.93 -11.33
CA SER A 3 13.01 -12.27 -10.08
C SER A 3 13.26 -10.77 -10.16
N TYR A 4 12.21 -10.01 -9.88
CA TYR A 4 12.30 -8.57 -9.69
C TYR A 4 11.69 -8.18 -8.35
N ALA A 5 12.45 -8.49 -7.31
CA ALA A 5 12.09 -8.26 -5.92
C ALA A 5 11.69 -6.80 -5.68
N THR A 6 10.44 -6.62 -5.27
CA THR A 6 9.80 -5.30 -5.13
C THR A 6 9.09 -5.19 -3.80
N LEU A 7 9.16 -4.05 -3.13
CA LEU A 7 8.44 -3.80 -1.87
C LEU A 7 7.19 -2.97 -2.13
N LEU A 8 6.02 -3.49 -1.77
CA LEU A 8 4.79 -2.70 -1.70
C LEU A 8 4.78 -1.86 -0.42
N PHE A 9 4.49 -0.57 -0.56
CA PHE A 9 4.52 0.39 0.53
C PHE A 9 3.45 1.48 0.34
N PRO A 10 2.80 2.00 1.41
CA PRO A 10 2.87 1.62 2.82
C PRO A 10 1.79 0.61 3.23
N ASP A 11 1.05 0.04 2.28
CA ASP A 11 -0.08 -0.84 2.61
C ASP A 11 0.37 -2.25 3.02
N THR A 12 -0.47 -2.89 3.80
CA THR A 12 -0.26 -4.21 4.40
C THR A 12 -1.07 -5.31 3.73
N ASP A 13 -2.26 -4.98 3.21
CA ASP A 13 -3.09 -5.93 2.50
C ASP A 13 -2.56 -6.15 1.08
N ILE A 14 -2.31 -7.39 0.71
CA ILE A 14 -1.90 -7.79 -0.65
C ILE A 14 -2.86 -8.79 -1.27
N PHE A 15 -3.88 -9.21 -0.51
CA PHE A 15 -4.76 -10.32 -0.88
C PHE A 15 -6.07 -9.84 -1.50
N SER A 16 -6.05 -8.67 -2.14
CA SER A 16 -7.17 -8.11 -2.89
C SER A 16 -7.04 -8.37 -4.40
N GLU A 17 -8.18 -8.55 -5.06
CA GLU A 17 -8.26 -8.89 -6.49
C GLU A 17 -7.57 -7.88 -7.41
N ASN A 18 -7.48 -6.62 -6.96
CA ASN A 18 -6.80 -5.52 -7.65
C ASN A 18 -5.27 -5.53 -7.45
N ARG A 19 -4.74 -6.35 -6.54
CA ARG A 19 -3.28 -6.45 -6.26
C ARG A 19 -2.66 -7.72 -6.83
N TYR A 20 -3.44 -8.77 -7.12
CA TYR A 20 -2.94 -9.95 -7.83
C TYR A 20 -2.25 -9.66 -9.17
N PRO A 21 -2.71 -8.70 -10.00
CA PRO A 21 -2.01 -8.32 -11.24
C PRO A 21 -0.53 -7.94 -11.04
N LEU A 22 -0.16 -7.42 -9.87
CA LEU A 22 1.23 -7.03 -9.57
C LEU A 22 2.18 -8.22 -9.63
N LEU A 23 1.68 -9.42 -9.29
CA LEU A 23 2.47 -10.65 -9.29
C LEU A 23 2.83 -11.12 -10.70
N LEU A 24 2.21 -10.59 -11.76
CA LEU A 24 2.58 -10.89 -13.15
C LEU A 24 4.01 -10.43 -13.47
N PHE A 25 4.46 -9.34 -12.86
CA PHE A 25 5.80 -8.77 -13.09
C PHE A 25 6.69 -8.84 -11.85
N PHE A 26 6.13 -8.66 -10.65
CA PHE A 26 6.90 -8.63 -9.42
C PHE A 26 6.86 -9.98 -8.70
N SER A 27 7.98 -10.70 -8.74
CA SER A 27 8.16 -11.93 -7.98
C SER A 27 9.59 -12.01 -7.41
N PRO A 28 9.76 -12.15 -6.08
CA PRO A 28 8.72 -12.03 -5.05
C PRO A 28 8.25 -10.57 -4.87
N LEU A 29 6.96 -10.40 -4.55
CA LEU A 29 6.42 -9.14 -4.04
C LEU A 29 6.51 -9.14 -2.51
N HIS A 30 7.36 -8.27 -1.98
CA HIS A 30 7.53 -8.05 -0.55
C HIS A 30 6.45 -7.11 -0.03
N PHE A 31 5.92 -7.37 1.15
CA PHE A 31 4.99 -6.48 1.84
C PHE A 31 5.29 -6.41 3.33
N LEU A 32 4.87 -5.32 3.96
CA LEU A 32 5.09 -5.11 5.39
C LEU A 32 3.92 -5.70 6.18
N GLN A 33 4.24 -6.43 7.25
CA GLN A 33 3.27 -7.01 8.15
C GLN A 33 3.48 -6.50 9.57
N LEU A 34 2.39 -6.08 10.20
CA LEU A 34 2.42 -5.44 11.52
C LEU A 34 2.77 -6.40 12.66
N VAL A 35 2.24 -7.63 12.58
CA VAL A 35 2.42 -8.65 13.62
C VAL A 35 2.96 -9.93 12.99
N GLU A 36 3.93 -10.55 13.66
CA GLU A 36 4.54 -11.79 13.21
C GLU A 36 3.51 -12.95 13.17
N PRO A 37 3.62 -13.86 12.20
CA PRO A 37 2.82 -15.07 12.19
C PRO A 37 3.03 -15.85 13.50
N GLY A 38 1.95 -16.36 14.09
CA GLY A 38 2.02 -17.04 15.38
C GLY A 38 2.89 -18.29 15.32
N ALA A 39 3.74 -18.50 16.32
CA ALA A 39 4.49 -19.74 16.48
C ALA A 39 3.50 -20.91 16.62
N GLY A 40 3.31 -21.69 15.55
CA GLY A 40 2.34 -22.77 15.50
C GLY A 40 1.07 -22.48 14.68
N ALA A 41 1.02 -21.37 13.94
CA ALA A 41 0.17 -21.27 12.75
C ALA A 41 0.68 -22.31 11.75
N LYS A 42 0.23 -23.56 11.92
CA LYS A 42 0.31 -24.54 10.86
C LYS A 42 -0.41 -23.88 9.69
N SER A 43 0.28 -23.76 8.56
CA SER A 43 -0.35 -23.40 7.30
C SER A 43 -1.59 -24.28 7.17
N ASP A 44 -2.77 -23.72 7.39
CA ASP A 44 -3.98 -24.48 7.15
C ASP A 44 -3.91 -24.77 5.66
N VAL A 45 -3.88 -26.04 5.28
CA VAL A 45 -3.74 -26.46 3.87
C VAL A 45 -4.89 -25.90 3.00
N ASN A 46 -5.92 -25.34 3.64
CA ASN A 46 -7.05 -24.64 3.03
C ASN A 46 -7.00 -23.11 3.12
N ASN A 47 -5.98 -22.50 3.74
CA ASN A 47 -5.83 -21.05 3.75
C ASN A 47 -5.25 -20.63 2.40
N GLU A 48 -6.08 -20.04 1.55
CA GLU A 48 -5.75 -19.75 0.17
C GLU A 48 -4.56 -18.77 0.04
N THR A 49 -4.34 -17.95 1.07
CA THR A 49 -3.19 -17.05 1.21
C THR A 49 -1.84 -17.77 1.34
N ASP A 50 -1.82 -19.00 1.88
CA ASP A 50 -0.60 -19.80 2.01
C ASP A 50 -0.08 -20.28 0.65
N LEU A 51 -0.92 -20.34 -0.39
CA LEU A 51 -0.52 -20.78 -1.72
C LEU A 51 0.49 -19.80 -2.35
N PHE A 52 0.27 -18.50 -2.21
CA PHE A 52 1.18 -17.48 -2.74
C PHE A 52 2.55 -17.52 -2.02
N LEU A 53 2.54 -17.72 -0.70
CA LEU A 53 3.76 -17.87 0.11
C LEU A 53 4.53 -19.15 -0.25
N GLN A 54 3.83 -20.29 -0.36
CA GLN A 54 4.45 -21.57 -0.71
C GLN A 54 5.07 -21.57 -2.10
N ARG A 55 4.51 -20.81 -3.04
CA ARG A 55 5.04 -20.63 -4.41
C ARG A 55 6.12 -19.56 -4.52
N GLY A 56 6.43 -18.84 -3.43
CA GLY A 56 7.44 -17.78 -3.43
C GLY A 56 7.04 -16.55 -4.25
N LEU A 57 5.73 -16.34 -4.48
CA LEU A 57 5.22 -15.18 -5.20
C LEU A 57 5.22 -13.93 -4.31
N ILE A 58 5.03 -14.12 -3.01
CA ILE A 58 4.99 -13.05 -2.01
C ILE A 58 5.88 -13.38 -0.83
N GLU A 59 6.34 -12.35 -0.13
CA GLU A 59 7.15 -12.50 1.09
C GLU A 59 6.79 -11.42 2.12
N ALA A 60 6.38 -11.84 3.31
CA ALA A 60 6.03 -10.94 4.41
C ALA A 60 7.28 -10.46 5.15
N HIS A 61 7.32 -9.17 5.49
CA HIS A 61 8.41 -8.55 6.23
C HIS A 61 7.88 -7.83 7.47
N ASN A 62 8.49 -8.09 8.61
CA ASN A 62 8.03 -7.60 9.90
C ASN A 62 9.12 -6.71 10.52
N PRO A 63 9.19 -5.41 10.16
CA PRO A 63 10.20 -4.54 10.72
C PRO A 63 9.94 -4.34 12.22
N ALA A 64 10.95 -4.63 13.03
CA ALA A 64 10.86 -4.62 14.49
C ALA A 64 9.78 -5.62 14.99
N PRO A 65 10.10 -6.93 15.07
CA PRO A 65 9.20 -7.94 15.60
C PRO A 65 8.82 -7.69 17.06
N LEU A 66 7.62 -8.13 17.45
CA LEU A 66 7.11 -7.97 18.83
C LEU A 66 7.64 -9.05 19.77
N GLY A 67 7.99 -10.24 19.28
CA GLY A 67 8.56 -11.30 20.12
C GLY A 67 7.68 -11.64 21.32
N ALA A 68 8.20 -11.44 22.54
CA ALA A 68 7.50 -11.74 23.79
C ALA A 68 6.23 -10.89 23.98
N ASP A 69 6.22 -9.66 23.45
CA ASP A 69 5.14 -8.70 23.62
C ASP A 69 3.96 -8.94 22.68
N ARG A 70 4.11 -9.86 21.73
CA ARG A 70 3.12 -10.14 20.67
C ARG A 70 1.73 -10.44 21.25
N GLN A 71 1.66 -11.26 22.30
CA GLN A 71 0.37 -11.63 22.90
C GLN A 71 -0.31 -10.45 23.59
N GLN A 72 0.48 -9.56 24.21
CA GLN A 72 -0.06 -8.36 24.85
C GLN A 72 -0.58 -7.37 23.82
N PHE A 73 0.14 -7.18 22.72
CA PHE A 73 -0.31 -6.32 21.61
C PHE A 73 -1.60 -6.85 20.95
N LEU A 74 -1.70 -8.16 20.72
CA LEU A 74 -2.91 -8.76 20.15
C LEU A 74 -4.13 -8.61 21.06
N ARG A 75 -3.95 -8.72 22.39
CA ARG A 75 -5.03 -8.46 23.35
C ARG A 75 -5.47 -7.01 23.34
N LEU A 76 -4.51 -6.07 23.26
CA LEU A 76 -4.81 -4.64 23.14
C LEU A 76 -5.64 -4.35 21.88
N ILE A 77 -5.25 -4.91 20.73
CA ILE A 77 -6.01 -4.77 19.48
C ILE A 77 -7.42 -5.33 19.65
N ASP A 78 -7.55 -6.57 20.15
CA ASP A 78 -8.86 -7.21 20.35
C ASP A 78 -9.77 -6.40 21.28
N ASP A 79 -9.23 -5.82 22.35
CA ASP A 79 -9.98 -4.94 23.25
C ASP A 79 -10.41 -3.63 22.59
N ILE A 80 -9.54 -3.01 21.77
CA ILE A 80 -9.86 -1.80 21.00
C ILE A 80 -10.97 -2.11 20.00
N THR A 81 -10.89 -3.23 19.29
CA THR A 81 -11.92 -3.68 18.36
C THR A 81 -13.25 -3.92 19.06
N LYS A 82 -13.24 -4.45 20.29
CA LYS A 82 -14.46 -4.68 21.09
C LYS A 82 -15.06 -3.41 21.67
N ARG A 83 -14.25 -2.38 21.94
CA ARG A 83 -14.68 -1.07 22.51
C ARG A 83 -14.69 0.05 21.46
N LYS A 84 -14.84 -0.32 20.19
CA LYS A 84 -14.68 0.53 19.00
C LYS A 84 -15.40 1.87 19.10
N GLU A 85 -16.65 1.90 19.55
CA GLU A 85 -17.47 3.13 19.63
C GLU A 85 -16.86 4.23 20.52
N HIS A 86 -16.19 3.84 21.60
CA HIS A 86 -15.57 4.80 22.52
C HIS A 86 -14.26 5.38 21.99
N TYR A 87 -13.51 4.61 21.21
CA TYR A 87 -12.21 5.03 20.67
C TYR A 87 -12.34 5.71 19.31
N VAL A 88 -13.28 5.30 18.45
CA VAL A 88 -13.56 5.95 17.16
C VAL A 88 -14.06 7.38 17.35
N ALA A 89 -14.90 7.65 18.36
CA ALA A 89 -15.32 9.02 18.70
C ALA A 89 -14.14 9.91 19.13
N GLN A 90 -13.15 9.34 19.83
CA GLN A 90 -11.93 10.06 20.25
C GLN A 90 -10.90 10.21 19.11
N LEU A 91 -10.84 9.25 18.18
CA LEU A 91 -9.95 9.28 17.02
C LEU A 91 -10.49 10.18 15.89
N GLY A 92 -11.81 10.22 15.68
CA GLY A 92 -12.48 11.13 14.75
C GLY A 92 -12.32 12.61 15.13
N ALA A 93 -12.21 12.90 16.43
CA ALA A 93 -11.87 14.23 16.93
C ALA A 93 -10.43 14.66 16.58
N MET A 94 -9.50 13.72 16.37
CA MET A 94 -8.13 14.03 15.93
C MET A 94 -8.02 14.32 14.43
N THR A 95 -8.88 13.73 13.58
CA THR A 95 -8.88 13.97 12.13
C THR A 95 -9.61 15.26 11.74
N THR A 96 -10.55 15.72 12.56
CA THR A 96 -11.33 16.96 12.31
C THR A 96 -10.81 18.19 13.09
N GLY A 97 -9.98 18.00 14.12
CA GLY A 97 -9.39 19.08 14.91
C GLY A 97 -8.17 19.76 14.26
N SER A 98 -8.33 20.38 13.09
CA SER A 98 -7.33 21.32 12.55
C SER A 98 -7.75 22.77 12.80
N LYS A 99 -7.15 23.37 13.84
CA LYS A 99 -6.93 24.81 14.06
C LYS A 99 -8.15 25.71 14.30
N THR A 100 -8.32 26.09 15.58
CA THR A 100 -8.50 27.49 15.96
C THR A 100 -7.27 27.95 16.74
N PRO A 101 -6.55 29.01 16.33
CA PRO A 101 -5.43 29.53 17.11
C PRO A 101 -5.87 30.60 18.11
N ALA A 102 -5.02 30.77 19.13
CA ALA A 102 -4.92 31.88 20.10
C ALA A 102 -5.77 31.78 21.39
N GLY A 103 -5.09 31.43 22.48
CA GLY A 103 -5.54 31.56 23.86
C GLY A 103 -4.41 31.13 24.80
N ASP A 104 -3.87 32.10 25.51
CA ASP A 104 -2.59 32.11 26.25
C ASP A 104 -2.49 31.10 27.41
N GLY A 105 -1.27 30.58 27.63
CA GLY A 105 -0.77 30.18 28.95
C GLY A 105 -1.29 28.90 29.61
N THR A 106 -0.75 27.74 29.22
CA THR A 106 -0.04 26.79 30.12
C THR A 106 0.46 25.62 29.28
N ALA A 107 1.74 25.31 29.40
CA ALA A 107 2.36 24.13 28.82
C ALA A 107 1.86 22.87 29.56
N ASP A 108 0.74 22.31 29.10
CA ASP A 108 0.40 20.90 29.29
C ASP A 108 0.35 20.28 27.90
N GLN A 109 1.40 19.54 27.56
CA GLN A 109 1.41 18.67 26.40
C GLN A 109 0.40 17.55 26.69
N GLU A 110 -0.80 17.63 26.13
CA GLU A 110 -1.76 16.53 26.21
C GLU A 110 -1.08 15.23 25.76
N PRO A 111 -0.96 14.20 26.64
CA PRO A 111 -0.46 12.91 26.22
C PRO A 111 -1.49 12.31 25.26
N GLY A 112 -1.19 12.33 23.96
CA GLY A 112 -2.09 11.85 22.91
C GLY A 112 -2.69 10.49 23.24
N ILE A 113 -3.93 10.24 22.81
CA ILE A 113 -4.74 9.06 23.16
C ILE A 113 -3.96 7.73 23.08
N VAL A 114 -3.06 7.61 22.10
CA VAL A 114 -2.15 6.47 21.94
C VAL A 114 -1.27 6.25 23.18
N SER A 115 -0.66 7.29 23.74
CA SER A 115 0.18 7.16 24.94
C SER A 115 -0.66 6.90 26.20
N SER A 116 -1.89 7.42 26.25
CA SER A 116 -2.85 7.12 27.32
C SER A 116 -3.30 5.65 27.30
N LEU A 117 -3.59 5.10 26.12
CA LEU A 117 -3.90 3.67 25.91
C LEU A 117 -2.73 2.77 26.32
N LEU A 118 -1.51 3.08 25.88
CA LEU A 118 -0.32 2.30 26.24
C LEU A 118 -0.06 2.31 27.76
N ARG A 119 -0.42 3.42 28.45
CA ARG A 119 -0.32 3.54 29.90
C ARG A 119 -1.35 2.67 30.64
N GLU A 120 -2.59 2.61 30.16
CA GLU A 120 -3.65 1.78 30.73
C GLU A 120 -3.29 0.29 30.72
N TYR A 121 -2.59 -0.16 29.67
CA TYR A 121 -2.17 -1.54 29.49
C TYR A 121 -0.81 -1.89 30.13
N GLY A 122 -0.26 -1.00 30.96
CA GLY A 122 0.96 -1.26 31.74
C GLY A 122 2.26 -1.30 30.94
N ILE A 123 2.25 -0.87 29.67
CA ILE A 123 3.41 -0.91 28.76
C ILE A 123 4.49 0.13 29.17
N MET A 124 4.15 1.08 30.04
CA MET A 124 5.03 2.18 30.46
C MET A 124 6.07 1.86 31.54
N GLN A 125 6.07 0.67 32.17
CA GLN A 125 6.85 0.49 33.40
C GLN A 125 8.28 -0.07 33.23
N GLN A 126 8.72 -0.53 32.04
CA GLN A 126 10.05 -1.18 31.94
C GLN A 126 10.92 -0.83 30.73
N ASP A 127 10.42 -0.24 29.64
CA ASP A 127 11.23 -0.09 28.42
C ASP A 127 11.56 1.36 28.03
N ALA A 128 12.76 1.50 27.45
CA ALA A 128 13.32 2.75 26.93
C ALA A 128 12.33 3.48 26.00
N GLU A 129 12.43 4.81 25.98
CA GLU A 129 11.62 5.74 25.15
C GLU A 129 11.47 5.28 23.69
N THR A 130 12.49 4.62 23.13
CA THR A 130 12.47 4.00 21.81
C THR A 130 11.47 2.86 21.66
N ASN A 131 11.27 2.00 22.66
CA ASN A 131 10.27 0.93 22.57
C ASN A 131 8.85 1.53 22.58
N LEU A 132 8.62 2.57 23.38
CA LEU A 132 7.34 3.28 23.41
C LEU A 132 6.99 3.87 22.04
N GLU A 133 7.95 4.50 21.35
CA GLU A 133 7.73 5.02 20.00
C GLU A 133 7.36 3.93 18.99
N LEU A 134 7.96 2.73 19.10
CA LEU A 134 7.63 1.60 18.22
C LEU A 134 6.24 1.05 18.52
N TRP A 135 5.86 0.97 19.79
CA TRP A 135 4.49 0.61 20.19
C TRP A 135 3.46 1.61 19.65
N GLN A 136 3.74 2.92 19.75
CA GLN A 136 2.88 3.95 19.18
C GLN A 136 2.76 3.83 17.66
N ALA A 137 3.88 3.64 16.96
CA ALA A 137 3.89 3.44 15.51
C ALA A 137 3.05 2.22 15.12
N ARG A 138 3.19 1.09 15.83
CA ARG A 138 2.37 -0.11 15.57
C ARG A 138 0.89 0.12 15.83
N LEU A 139 0.53 0.85 16.88
CA LEU A 139 -0.86 1.15 17.17
C LEU A 139 -1.50 2.02 16.08
N VAL A 140 -0.78 3.03 15.60
CA VAL A 140 -1.24 3.87 14.46
C VAL A 140 -1.52 3.03 13.23
N LEU A 141 -0.64 2.06 12.92
CA LEU A 141 -0.84 1.14 11.79
C LEU A 141 -2.03 0.20 12.01
N ALA A 142 -2.16 -0.39 13.21
CA ALA A 142 -3.29 -1.26 13.55
C ALA A 142 -4.63 -0.53 13.42
N MET A 143 -4.71 0.71 13.93
CA MET A 143 -5.92 1.52 13.82
C MET A 143 -6.23 1.87 12.37
N ALA A 144 -5.21 2.15 11.55
CA ALA A 144 -5.41 2.43 10.13
C ALA A 144 -5.93 1.19 9.38
N GLU A 145 -5.43 -0.01 9.69
CA GLU A 145 -5.92 -1.28 9.12
C GLU A 145 -7.36 -1.61 9.57
N MET A 146 -7.71 -1.31 10.83
CA MET A 146 -9.08 -1.45 11.33
C MET A 146 -10.05 -0.47 10.65
N LEU A 147 -9.61 0.75 10.34
CA LEU A 147 -10.41 1.73 9.62
C LEU A 147 -10.58 1.33 8.15
N ASP A 148 -9.50 0.90 7.48
CA ASP A 148 -9.57 0.43 6.09
C ASP A 148 -10.56 -0.75 5.95
N SER A 149 -10.46 -1.76 6.83
CA SER A 149 -11.36 -2.93 6.80
C SER A 149 -12.82 -2.58 7.07
N GLU A 150 -13.09 -1.58 7.91
CA GLU A 150 -14.44 -1.05 8.11
C GLU A 150 -14.94 -0.29 6.89
N GLU A 151 -14.11 0.56 6.29
CA GLU A 151 -14.49 1.29 5.07
C GLU A 151 -14.78 0.33 3.91
N ASP A 152 -13.99 -0.74 3.77
CA ASP A 152 -14.22 -1.77 2.74
C ASP A 152 -15.48 -2.58 3.04
N SER A 153 -15.74 -2.95 4.30
CA SER A 153 -17.00 -3.62 4.70
C SER A 153 -18.22 -2.74 4.41
N LEU A 154 -18.14 -1.44 4.73
CA LEU A 154 -19.21 -0.48 4.44
C LEU A 154 -19.41 -0.29 2.93
N ARG A 155 -18.32 -0.31 2.13
CA ARG A 155 -18.42 -0.26 0.67
C ARG A 155 -19.08 -1.49 0.10
N GLU A 156 -18.72 -2.68 0.59
CA GLU A 156 -19.37 -3.94 0.20
C GLU A 156 -20.86 -3.90 0.52
N GLU A 157 -21.24 -3.58 1.76
CA GLU A 157 -22.64 -3.43 2.18
C GLU A 157 -23.40 -2.42 1.30
N LEU A 158 -22.79 -1.26 1.03
CA LEU A 158 -23.39 -0.22 0.19
C LEU A 158 -23.50 -0.68 -1.27
N SER A 159 -22.52 -1.43 -1.78
CA SER A 159 -22.56 -1.99 -3.13
C SER A 159 -23.62 -3.07 -3.27
N GLU A 160 -23.78 -3.95 -2.28
CA GLU A 160 -24.84 -4.97 -2.23
C GLU A 160 -26.23 -4.32 -2.17
N GLN A 161 -26.37 -3.29 -1.32
CA GLN A 161 -27.61 -2.52 -1.22
C GLN A 161 -27.95 -1.81 -2.53
N LEU A 162 -26.95 -1.23 -3.22
CA LEU A 162 -27.16 -0.61 -4.53
C LEU A 162 -27.43 -1.65 -5.63
N ALA A 163 -26.77 -2.81 -5.60
CA ALA A 163 -27.01 -3.90 -6.54
C ALA A 163 -28.39 -4.54 -6.38
N PHE A 164 -28.97 -4.48 -5.18
CA PHE A 164 -30.34 -4.91 -4.93
C PHE A 164 -31.38 -4.05 -5.67
N PHE A 165 -31.07 -2.78 -5.96
CA PHE A 165 -31.95 -1.93 -6.76
C PHE A 165 -31.52 -1.98 -8.23
N ASN A 166 -32.41 -2.41 -9.13
CA ASN A 166 -32.13 -2.32 -10.57
C ASN A 166 -32.01 -0.85 -11.00
N GLU A 167 -31.16 -0.51 -11.99
CA GLU A 167 -31.06 0.86 -12.53
C GLU A 167 -32.43 1.43 -12.94
N GLU A 168 -33.33 0.58 -13.44
CA GLU A 168 -34.72 0.93 -13.76
C GLU A 168 -35.58 1.21 -12.52
N GLU A 169 -35.36 0.52 -11.40
CA GLU A 169 -36.04 0.76 -10.13
C GLU A 169 -35.51 2.01 -9.43
N ILE A 170 -34.20 2.26 -9.47
CA ILE A 170 -33.58 3.51 -9.01
C ILE A 170 -34.11 4.68 -9.86
N ALA A 171 -34.20 4.52 -11.17
CA ALA A 171 -34.77 5.53 -12.06
C ALA A 171 -36.28 5.73 -11.85
N ALA A 172 -37.04 4.65 -11.65
CA ALA A 172 -38.46 4.69 -11.35
C ALA A 172 -38.75 5.34 -9.99
N LEU A 173 -37.97 5.04 -8.96
CA LEU A 173 -38.05 5.66 -7.63
C LEU A 173 -37.73 7.15 -7.70
N ARG A 174 -36.65 7.55 -8.39
CA ARG A 174 -36.34 8.97 -8.66
C ARG A 174 -37.48 9.69 -9.38
N SER A 175 -38.11 9.03 -10.36
CA SER A 175 -39.24 9.61 -11.11
C SER A 175 -40.53 9.73 -10.28
N LEU A 176 -40.78 8.80 -9.35
CA LEU A 176 -41.93 8.82 -8.45
C LEU A 176 -41.75 9.82 -7.30
N GLN A 177 -40.51 10.02 -6.83
CA GLN A 177 -40.16 10.95 -5.75
C GLN A 177 -40.28 12.42 -6.17
N ALA A 178 -39.84 12.76 -7.40
CA ALA A 178 -40.04 14.09 -7.99
C ALA A 178 -41.54 14.49 -8.10
N ALA A 179 -42.43 13.50 -8.17
CA ALA A 179 -43.88 13.71 -8.28
C ALA A 179 -44.62 13.75 -6.92
N LYS A 180 -44.01 13.29 -5.82
CA LYS A 180 -44.68 13.13 -4.52
C LYS A 180 -44.21 14.03 -3.39
N GLY A 181 -43.09 14.75 -3.53
CA GLY A 181 -42.65 15.71 -2.51
C GLY A 181 -42.45 15.10 -1.12
N ILE A 182 -41.97 13.86 -1.07
CA ILE A 182 -41.64 13.14 0.18
C ILE A 182 -40.13 13.28 0.40
N ASN A 183 -39.71 13.59 1.63
CA ASN A 183 -38.33 13.74 2.11
C ASN A 183 -37.48 12.44 2.07
N GLU A 184 -37.63 11.59 1.07
CA GLU A 184 -36.74 10.42 0.86
C GLU A 184 -35.51 10.78 0.01
N GLU A 185 -35.44 12.00 -0.52
CA GLU A 185 -34.20 12.57 -1.09
C GLU A 185 -33.04 12.51 -0.07
N ASP A 186 -33.33 12.53 1.23
CA ASP A 186 -32.32 12.48 2.28
C ASP A 186 -31.54 11.15 2.28
N PHE A 187 -32.18 10.00 2.05
CA PHE A 187 -31.49 8.69 2.17
C PHE A 187 -30.51 8.42 1.02
N PHE A 188 -30.89 8.70 -0.23
CA PHE A 188 -29.99 8.52 -1.37
C PHE A 188 -28.89 9.58 -1.41
N ASN A 189 -29.20 10.84 -1.07
CA ASN A 189 -28.18 11.87 -0.92
C ASN A 189 -27.23 11.55 0.25
N GLU A 190 -27.73 10.94 1.33
CA GLU A 190 -26.90 10.46 2.45
C GLU A 190 -26.01 9.30 2.01
N LEU A 191 -26.51 8.32 1.26
CA LEU A 191 -25.70 7.24 0.67
C LEU A 191 -24.65 7.75 -0.32
N GLU A 192 -25.01 8.67 -1.23
CA GLU A 192 -24.07 9.29 -2.16
C GLU A 192 -23.02 10.15 -1.40
N ASN A 193 -23.42 10.82 -0.32
CA ASN A 193 -22.50 11.56 0.55
C ASN A 193 -21.58 10.63 1.34
N ILE A 194 -22.08 9.50 1.85
CA ILE A 194 -21.27 8.48 2.53
C ILE A 194 -20.27 7.89 1.53
N LYS A 195 -20.73 7.52 0.33
CA LYS A 195 -19.85 7.05 -0.75
C LYS A 195 -18.78 8.08 -1.10
N ALA A 196 -19.15 9.34 -1.29
CA ALA A 196 -18.21 10.42 -1.59
C ALA A 196 -17.25 10.74 -0.42
N GLN A 197 -17.64 10.46 0.82
CA GLN A 197 -16.77 10.57 1.99
C GLN A 197 -15.80 9.39 2.10
N LEU A 198 -16.27 8.17 1.80
CA LEU A 198 -15.45 6.96 1.72
C LEU A 198 -14.47 7.00 0.54
N GLU A 199 -14.80 7.69 -0.56
CA GLU A 199 -13.93 7.86 -1.72
C GLU A 199 -12.84 8.93 -1.51
N LYS A 200 -12.95 9.78 -0.48
CA LYS A 200 -11.92 10.81 -0.22
C LYS A 200 -10.69 10.18 0.43
N PRO A 201 -9.53 10.19 -0.24
CA PRO A 201 -8.31 9.71 0.37
C PRO A 201 -7.98 10.58 1.59
N ARG A 202 -7.92 9.98 2.77
CA ARG A 202 -7.49 10.69 3.98
C ARG A 202 -5.97 10.89 3.92
N LEU A 203 -5.54 11.93 3.20
CA LEU A 203 -4.12 12.27 3.01
C LEU A 203 -3.33 12.27 4.34
N ASN A 204 -3.96 12.72 5.43
CA ASN A 204 -3.37 12.73 6.77
C ASN A 204 -3.15 11.32 7.36
N ASP A 205 -3.96 10.35 7.00
CA ASP A 205 -3.83 8.97 7.51
C ASP A 205 -2.76 8.22 6.72
N THR A 206 -2.67 8.44 5.40
CA THR A 206 -1.55 7.95 4.58
C THR A 206 -0.21 8.50 5.08
N LEU A 207 -0.15 9.79 5.43
CA LEU A 207 1.02 10.42 6.03
C LEU A 207 1.47 9.72 7.32
N LYS A 208 0.55 9.53 8.26
CA LYS A 208 0.81 8.85 9.53
C LYS A 208 1.27 7.40 9.32
N ARG A 209 0.68 6.70 8.35
CA ARG A 209 1.06 5.32 7.98
C ARG A 209 2.50 5.25 7.46
N VAL A 210 2.85 6.13 6.53
CA VAL A 210 4.22 6.25 6.00
C VAL A 210 5.22 6.54 7.11
N GLU A 211 4.93 7.50 8.00
CA GLU A 211 5.82 7.83 9.12
C GLU A 211 5.95 6.70 10.13
N ALA A 212 4.85 6.03 10.48
CA ALA A 212 4.85 4.90 11.40
C ALA A 212 5.69 3.74 10.86
N TRP A 213 5.54 3.39 9.57
CA TRP A 213 6.40 2.39 8.95
C TRP A 213 7.86 2.79 8.91
N LEU A 214 8.17 4.04 8.52
CA LEU A 214 9.56 4.51 8.50
C LEU A 214 10.21 4.44 9.89
N ARG A 215 9.45 4.64 10.98
CA ARG A 215 9.95 4.45 12.35
C ARG A 215 10.27 2.99 12.65
N LEU A 216 9.40 2.06 12.25
CA LEU A 216 9.64 0.63 12.45
C LEU A 216 10.84 0.15 11.62
N MET A 217 10.91 0.55 10.35
CA MET A 217 11.95 0.13 9.41
C MET A 217 13.35 0.68 9.73
N LYS A 218 13.47 1.74 10.55
CA LYS A 218 14.79 2.22 11.00
C LYS A 218 15.53 1.23 11.91
N ASN A 219 14.82 0.32 12.56
CA ASN A 219 15.39 -0.57 13.57
C ASN A 219 15.87 -1.91 13.01
N GLN A 220 15.58 -2.22 11.74
CA GLN A 220 16.00 -3.45 11.08
C GLN A 220 16.29 -3.22 9.60
N PRO A 221 17.29 -3.90 9.02
CA PRO A 221 17.54 -3.85 7.59
C PRO A 221 16.34 -4.46 6.84
N LEU A 222 15.88 -3.73 5.84
CA LEU A 222 14.85 -4.22 4.93
C LEU A 222 15.40 -5.26 3.95
N PRO A 223 14.54 -6.06 3.29
CA PRO A 223 14.98 -6.92 2.20
C PRO A 223 15.67 -6.09 1.10
N PRO A 224 16.70 -6.65 0.44
CA PRO A 224 17.35 -6.00 -0.69
C PRO A 224 16.41 -6.02 -1.90
N VAL A 225 15.56 -5.00 -2.00
CA VAL A 225 14.62 -4.81 -3.11
C VAL A 225 15.17 -3.85 -4.15
N LYS A 226 14.87 -4.13 -5.43
CA LYS A 226 15.32 -3.30 -6.56
C LYS A 226 14.38 -2.11 -6.79
N VAL A 227 13.10 -2.28 -6.47
CA VAL A 227 12.05 -1.26 -6.67
C VAL A 227 11.16 -1.20 -5.44
N TRP A 228 10.69 0.00 -5.14
CA TRP A 228 9.57 0.20 -4.23
C TRP A 228 8.34 0.56 -5.05
N LEU A 229 7.20 -0.02 -4.70
CA LEU A 229 5.91 0.27 -5.30
C LEU A 229 5.06 1.03 -4.27
N ALA A 230 4.79 2.29 -4.55
CA ALA A 230 3.85 3.07 -3.79
C ALA A 230 2.42 2.63 -4.14
N SER A 231 1.65 2.22 -3.13
CA SER A 231 0.25 1.79 -3.30
C SER A 231 -0.69 2.92 -3.73
N SER A 232 -0.31 4.17 -3.46
CA SER A 232 -1.05 5.35 -3.88
C SER A 232 -0.12 6.50 -4.25
N ARG A 233 -0.66 7.45 -5.03
CA ARG A 233 0.03 8.71 -5.35
C ARG A 233 0.36 9.52 -4.09
N ALA A 234 -0.53 9.56 -3.11
CA ALA A 234 -0.31 10.28 -1.86
C ALA A 234 0.90 9.74 -1.09
N SER A 235 1.07 8.42 -1.07
CA SER A 235 2.25 7.77 -0.48
C SER A 235 3.53 8.10 -1.25
N ALA A 236 3.48 8.11 -2.58
CA ALA A 236 4.62 8.45 -3.43
C ALA A 236 5.05 9.91 -3.27
N GLU A 237 4.10 10.84 -3.14
CA GLU A 237 4.37 12.26 -2.93
C GLU A 237 5.20 12.50 -1.65
N GLN A 238 5.06 11.66 -0.62
CA GLN A 238 5.92 11.75 0.57
C GLN A 238 7.38 11.43 0.28
N ILE A 239 7.62 10.46 -0.60
CA ILE A 239 8.97 10.08 -1.03
C ILE A 239 9.54 11.18 -1.94
N PHE A 240 8.72 11.72 -2.86
CA PHE A 240 9.12 12.83 -3.72
C PHE A 240 9.44 14.10 -2.96
N ASN A 241 8.62 14.50 -1.99
CA ASN A 241 8.87 15.67 -1.15
C ASN A 241 10.20 15.56 -0.42
N ARG A 242 10.54 14.36 0.10
CA ARG A 242 11.85 14.11 0.71
C ARG A 242 12.98 14.22 -0.31
N TYR A 243 12.81 13.64 -1.50
CA TYR A 243 13.81 13.70 -2.57
C TYR A 243 14.08 15.14 -3.01
N GLU A 244 13.02 15.91 -3.30
CA GLU A 244 13.07 17.30 -3.72
C GLU A 244 13.70 18.19 -2.64
N SER A 245 13.45 17.92 -1.36
CA SER A 245 14.08 18.66 -0.27
C SER A 245 15.61 18.51 -0.24
N ILE A 246 16.14 17.36 -0.67
CA ILE A 246 17.57 17.06 -0.67
C ILE A 246 18.25 17.51 -1.97
N ARG A 247 17.66 17.20 -3.13
CA ARG A 247 18.29 17.43 -4.43
C ARG A 247 17.83 18.71 -5.12
N LYS A 248 16.72 19.33 -4.68
CA LYS A 248 16.07 20.47 -5.33
C LYS A 248 15.69 20.23 -6.80
N THR A 249 15.59 18.95 -7.17
CA THR A 249 15.19 18.47 -8.50
C THR A 249 14.04 17.49 -8.34
N GLY A 250 13.13 17.46 -9.32
CA GLY A 250 12.00 16.54 -9.33
C GLY A 250 12.39 15.11 -9.70
N ALA A 251 11.55 14.16 -9.35
CA ALA A 251 11.64 12.78 -9.82
C ALA A 251 11.35 12.69 -11.33
N ILE A 252 11.95 11.72 -12.01
CA ILE A 252 11.88 11.64 -13.48
C ILE A 252 11.05 10.42 -13.89
N PRO A 253 9.92 10.59 -14.62
CA PRO A 253 9.16 9.47 -15.13
C PRO A 253 9.98 8.71 -16.18
N LEU A 254 10.07 7.39 -16.03
CA LEU A 254 10.83 6.52 -16.92
C LEU A 254 9.93 5.73 -17.87
N LEU A 255 8.96 5.01 -17.30
CA LEU A 255 8.16 4.05 -18.05
C LEU A 255 6.77 3.96 -17.40
N LYS A 256 5.75 3.87 -18.25
CA LYS A 256 4.39 3.52 -17.83
C LYS A 256 4.10 2.12 -18.37
N LEU A 257 3.83 1.18 -17.47
CA LEU A 257 3.56 -0.22 -17.82
C LEU A 257 2.12 -0.57 -17.47
N ALA A 258 1.41 -1.19 -18.41
CA ALA A 258 0.05 -1.64 -18.21
C ALA A 258 0.00 -2.94 -17.38
N PHE A 259 -1.08 -3.10 -16.63
CA PHE A 259 -1.46 -4.29 -15.89
C PHE A 259 -2.98 -4.50 -16.00
N PRO A 260 -3.50 -5.71 -15.81
CA PRO A 260 -4.92 -5.92 -15.55
C PRO A 260 -5.35 -5.13 -14.31
N ALA A 261 -6.59 -4.63 -14.27
CA ALA A 261 -7.08 -3.88 -13.12
C ALA A 261 -7.49 -4.81 -11.97
N TYR A 262 -8.01 -5.99 -12.29
CA TYR A 262 -8.34 -7.05 -11.34
C TYR A 262 -8.21 -8.41 -12.02
N ILE A 263 -8.09 -9.47 -11.21
CA ILE A 263 -8.21 -10.86 -11.69
C ILE A 263 -9.27 -11.52 -10.82
N ASP A 264 -10.53 -11.45 -11.27
CA ASP A 264 -11.68 -12.06 -10.58
C ASP A 264 -11.72 -13.56 -10.89
N ALA A 265 -11.07 -14.34 -10.03
CA ALA A 265 -11.08 -15.79 -10.07
C ALA A 265 -10.65 -16.40 -8.73
N SER A 266 -10.93 -17.69 -8.53
CA SER A 266 -10.42 -18.44 -7.38
C SER A 266 -8.89 -18.35 -7.28
N ILE A 267 -8.34 -18.24 -6.07
CA ILE A 267 -6.90 -18.05 -5.84
C ILE A 267 -6.04 -19.12 -6.53
N LYS A 268 -6.48 -20.38 -6.55
CA LYS A 268 -5.76 -21.47 -7.26
C LYS A 268 -5.63 -21.21 -8.76
N TYR A 269 -6.69 -20.70 -9.38
CA TYR A 269 -6.69 -20.33 -10.79
C TYR A 269 -5.82 -19.10 -11.03
N VAL A 270 -5.89 -18.09 -10.15
CA VAL A 270 -5.06 -16.89 -10.22
C VAL A 270 -3.57 -17.24 -10.20
N VAL A 271 -3.14 -18.08 -9.25
CA VAL A 271 -1.74 -18.54 -9.16
C VAL A 271 -1.31 -19.25 -10.44
N GLN A 272 -2.15 -20.14 -10.98
CA GLN A 272 -1.84 -20.84 -12.22
C GLN A 272 -1.70 -19.87 -13.41
N GLN A 273 -2.62 -18.91 -13.56
CA GLN A 273 -2.57 -17.90 -14.62
C GLN A 273 -1.32 -17.02 -14.51
N ILE A 274 -0.94 -16.62 -13.30
CA ILE A 274 0.30 -15.86 -13.06
C ILE A 274 1.52 -16.67 -13.48
N GLU A 275 1.62 -17.95 -13.07
CA GLU A 275 2.75 -18.82 -13.42
C GLU A 275 2.83 -19.05 -14.94
N GLU A 276 1.70 -19.31 -15.61
CA GLU A 276 1.63 -19.48 -17.06
C GLU A 276 2.05 -18.20 -17.81
N PHE A 277 1.57 -17.04 -17.36
CA PHE A 277 1.91 -15.76 -17.95
C PHE A 277 3.40 -15.42 -17.77
N GLN A 278 3.95 -15.57 -16.55
CA GLN A 278 5.37 -15.34 -16.28
C GLN A 278 6.28 -16.23 -17.13
N LEU A 279 5.87 -17.49 -17.37
CA LEU A 279 6.61 -18.39 -18.24
C LEU A 279 6.57 -17.91 -19.69
N ALA A 280 5.41 -17.49 -20.18
CA ALA A 280 5.24 -17.00 -21.54
C ALA A 280 5.97 -15.65 -21.78
N THR A 281 6.04 -14.77 -20.78
CA THR A 281 6.65 -13.43 -20.90
C THR A 281 8.09 -13.37 -20.40
N THR A 282 8.75 -14.51 -20.18
CA THR A 282 10.09 -14.57 -19.58
C THR A 282 11.13 -13.69 -20.29
N ALA A 283 11.15 -13.68 -21.63
CA ALA A 283 12.09 -12.86 -22.39
C ALA A 283 11.81 -11.35 -22.23
N ILE A 284 10.53 -10.95 -22.29
CA ILE A 284 10.08 -9.56 -22.13
C ILE A 284 10.43 -9.06 -20.72
N HIS A 285 10.17 -9.88 -19.71
CA HIS A 285 10.48 -9.58 -18.32
C HIS A 285 11.98 -9.35 -18.11
N GLN A 286 12.83 -10.26 -18.61
CA GLN A 286 14.28 -10.11 -18.53
C GLN A 286 14.78 -8.84 -19.23
N GLY A 287 14.19 -8.49 -20.37
CA GLY A 287 14.48 -7.25 -21.10
C GLY A 287 14.18 -6.00 -20.27
N LEU A 288 12.96 -5.91 -19.72
CA LEU A 288 12.54 -4.80 -18.86
C LEU A 288 13.39 -4.68 -17.59
N VAL A 289 13.70 -5.81 -16.94
CA VAL A 289 14.56 -5.83 -15.75
C VAL A 289 15.98 -5.35 -16.07
N ALA A 290 16.56 -5.82 -17.18
CA ALA A 290 17.88 -5.37 -17.63
C ALA A 290 17.89 -3.86 -17.90
N ASP A 291 16.81 -3.33 -18.49
CA ASP A 291 16.64 -1.90 -18.73
C ASP A 291 16.56 -1.07 -17.43
N PHE A 292 15.80 -1.54 -16.44
CA PHE A 292 15.76 -0.89 -15.13
C PHE A 292 17.12 -0.96 -14.40
N GLU A 293 17.82 -2.09 -14.44
CA GLU A 293 19.14 -2.24 -13.83
C GLU A 293 20.18 -1.35 -14.49
N ARG A 294 20.12 -1.21 -15.82
CA ARG A 294 21.00 -0.33 -16.59
C ARG A 294 20.79 1.12 -16.17
N VAL A 295 19.55 1.60 -16.15
CA VAL A 295 19.24 2.99 -15.78
C VAL A 295 19.61 3.28 -14.33
N THR A 296 19.40 2.34 -13.39
CA THR A 296 19.74 2.55 -11.98
C THR A 296 21.24 2.54 -11.66
N LYS A 297 22.08 1.94 -12.53
CA LYS A 297 23.54 1.87 -12.39
C LYS A 297 24.31 2.92 -13.23
N THR A 298 23.67 3.57 -14.20
CA THR A 298 24.36 4.49 -15.12
C THR A 298 24.70 5.82 -14.42
N VAL A 299 26.00 6.15 -14.31
CA VAL A 299 26.48 7.41 -13.71
C VAL A 299 27.41 8.14 -14.68
N PRO A 300 27.23 9.44 -14.95
CA PRO A 300 26.17 10.32 -14.44
C PRO A 300 24.83 10.08 -15.16
N TYR A 301 23.71 10.35 -14.48
CA TYR A 301 22.42 10.46 -15.14
C TYR A 301 22.39 11.73 -16.00
N VAL A 302 22.06 11.59 -17.28
CA VAL A 302 21.94 12.70 -18.22
C VAL A 302 20.52 12.72 -18.77
N HIS A 303 19.73 13.70 -18.36
CA HIS A 303 18.29 13.78 -18.62
C HIS A 303 17.91 13.63 -20.11
N ASP A 304 18.73 14.18 -21.01
CA ASP A 304 18.47 14.20 -22.46
C ASP A 304 19.26 13.15 -23.24
N SER A 305 19.92 12.21 -22.55
CA SER A 305 20.63 11.12 -23.24
C SER A 305 19.65 10.04 -23.67
N HIS A 306 19.75 9.60 -24.94
CA HIS A 306 19.02 8.44 -25.45
C HIS A 306 19.34 7.16 -24.64
N GLU A 307 20.48 7.12 -23.95
CA GLU A 307 20.85 6.03 -23.06
C GLU A 307 20.08 6.04 -21.74
N SER A 308 19.47 7.18 -21.36
CA SER A 308 18.74 7.34 -20.10
C SER A 308 17.21 7.23 -20.26
N LEU A 309 16.71 7.06 -21.48
CA LEU A 309 15.30 6.83 -21.79
C LEU A 309 14.94 5.35 -21.76
N LEU A 310 13.72 5.03 -21.32
CA LEU A 310 13.12 3.70 -21.42
C LEU A 310 11.90 3.73 -22.35
N PRO A 311 11.66 2.65 -23.12
CA PRO A 311 12.50 1.46 -23.25
C PRO A 311 13.72 1.69 -24.16
N TYR A 312 14.81 0.94 -23.96
CA TYR A 312 16.05 1.14 -24.74
C TYR A 312 16.18 0.14 -25.89
N GLY A 313 16.09 0.65 -27.12
CA GLY A 313 16.39 -0.10 -28.35
C GLY A 313 15.41 -1.24 -28.71
N THR A 314 14.42 -1.53 -27.86
CA THR A 314 13.43 -2.61 -28.01
C THR A 314 12.10 -2.16 -27.42
N ASP A 315 10.97 -2.55 -28.02
CA ASP A 315 9.64 -2.15 -27.56
C ASP A 315 9.06 -3.18 -26.57
N TRP A 316 9.79 -3.44 -25.48
CA TRP A 316 9.35 -4.39 -24.47
C TRP A 316 8.00 -4.03 -23.84
N ALA A 317 7.69 -2.74 -23.77
CA ALA A 317 6.41 -2.26 -23.25
C ALA A 317 5.25 -2.63 -24.20
N GLY A 318 5.42 -2.43 -25.51
CA GLY A 318 4.45 -2.87 -26.50
C GLY A 318 4.28 -4.38 -26.56
N GLU A 319 5.37 -5.15 -26.47
CA GLU A 319 5.30 -6.62 -26.40
C GLU A 319 4.58 -7.10 -25.14
N TRP A 320 4.82 -6.45 -24.00
CA TRP A 320 4.12 -6.73 -22.74
C TRP A 320 2.62 -6.46 -22.86
N GLU A 321 2.21 -5.30 -23.40
CA GLU A 321 0.80 -4.98 -23.63
C GLU A 321 0.13 -5.98 -24.58
N GLY A 322 0.82 -6.39 -25.65
CA GLY A 322 0.33 -7.42 -26.57
C GLY A 322 0.09 -8.76 -25.87
N MET A 323 0.96 -9.17 -24.96
CA MET A 323 0.77 -10.39 -24.16
C MET A 323 -0.39 -10.25 -23.17
N LEU A 324 -0.57 -9.08 -22.57
CA LEU A 324 -1.70 -8.82 -21.69
C LEU A 324 -3.04 -8.92 -22.42
N ASP A 325 -3.13 -8.43 -23.66
CA ASP A 325 -4.38 -8.53 -24.43
C ASP A 325 -4.75 -9.98 -24.78
N VAL A 326 -3.78 -10.88 -24.87
CA VAL A 326 -4.01 -12.31 -25.12
C VAL A 326 -4.48 -13.05 -23.87
N TYR A 327 -3.83 -12.81 -22.73
CA TYR A 327 -4.11 -13.56 -21.49
C TYR A 327 -5.18 -12.92 -20.62
N PHE A 328 -5.22 -11.58 -20.57
CA PHE A 328 -6.10 -10.80 -19.71
C PHE A 328 -6.76 -9.66 -20.49
N PRO A 329 -7.75 -9.90 -21.37
CA PRO A 329 -8.31 -8.88 -22.23
C PRO A 329 -8.90 -7.69 -21.46
N ALA A 330 -8.64 -6.46 -21.91
CA ALA A 330 -9.09 -5.22 -21.24
C ALA A 330 -10.63 -5.15 -21.03
N SER A 331 -11.39 -5.78 -21.92
CA SER A 331 -12.85 -5.83 -21.83
C SER A 331 -13.36 -6.66 -20.66
N LYS A 332 -12.54 -7.57 -20.12
CA LYS A 332 -12.91 -8.47 -19.03
C LYS A 332 -12.21 -8.08 -17.73
N ASP A 333 -10.91 -7.84 -17.78
CA ASP A 333 -10.07 -7.70 -16.59
C ASP A 333 -9.67 -6.23 -16.33
N GLY A 334 -10.15 -5.30 -17.15
CA GLY A 334 -9.82 -3.87 -17.09
C GLY A 334 -8.35 -3.57 -17.37
N ARG A 335 -7.94 -2.32 -17.18
CA ARG A 335 -6.54 -1.88 -17.31
C ARG A 335 -6.18 -0.89 -16.21
N GLN A 336 -5.04 -1.14 -15.59
CA GLN A 336 -4.38 -0.26 -14.65
C GLN A 336 -2.95 -0.01 -15.12
N TYR A 337 -2.32 1.05 -14.61
CA TYR A 337 -0.97 1.40 -15.00
C TYR A 337 -0.07 1.68 -13.81
N ILE A 338 1.15 1.17 -13.89
CA ILE A 338 2.23 1.52 -12.98
C ILE A 338 3.16 2.48 -13.71
N THR A 339 3.36 3.66 -13.12
CA THR A 339 4.35 4.61 -13.64
C THR A 339 5.61 4.53 -12.78
N PHE A 340 6.72 4.18 -13.40
CA PHE A 340 8.03 4.11 -12.77
C PHE A 340 8.75 5.45 -12.85
N TYR A 341 9.35 5.87 -11.74
CA TYR A 341 10.09 7.10 -11.60
C TYR A 341 11.51 6.82 -11.12
N LEU A 342 12.47 7.49 -11.73
CA LEU A 342 13.86 7.52 -11.28
C LEU A 342 14.05 8.66 -10.27
N LEU A 343 14.86 8.37 -9.25
CA LEU A 343 15.37 9.32 -8.27
C LEU A 343 16.90 9.43 -8.44
N PRO A 344 17.38 10.31 -9.35
CA PRO A 344 18.79 10.46 -9.62
C PRO A 344 19.63 10.72 -8.36
N ASP A 345 20.75 10.02 -8.30
CA ASP A 345 21.78 10.03 -7.26
C ASP A 345 21.30 9.78 -5.82
N GLN A 346 20.08 9.26 -5.64
CA GLN A 346 19.49 8.96 -4.33
C GLN A 346 18.82 7.59 -4.34
N PRO A 347 19.55 6.53 -3.95
CA PRO A 347 18.96 5.24 -3.66
C PRO A 347 17.90 5.38 -2.56
N LEU A 348 16.80 4.63 -2.67
CA LEU A 348 15.64 4.76 -1.77
C LEU A 348 15.99 4.51 -0.30
N ALA A 349 16.83 3.51 0.01
CA ALA A 349 17.28 3.24 1.37
C ALA A 349 17.98 4.47 1.98
N ARG A 350 18.87 5.12 1.22
CA ARG A 350 19.57 6.34 1.63
C ARG A 350 18.61 7.52 1.77
N LEU A 351 17.72 7.72 0.81
CA LEU A 351 16.71 8.77 0.84
C LEU A 351 15.83 8.69 2.10
N LEU A 352 15.47 7.48 2.50
CA LEU A 352 14.60 7.20 3.64
C LEU A 352 15.37 7.04 4.96
N SER A 353 16.70 7.16 4.94
CA SER A 353 17.57 6.97 6.11
C SER A 353 17.40 5.59 6.77
N LEU A 354 17.27 4.56 5.94
CA LEU A 354 17.07 3.18 6.36
C LEU A 354 18.43 2.46 6.47
N PRO A 355 18.58 1.51 7.42
CA PRO A 355 19.78 0.71 7.52
C PRO A 355 19.96 -0.16 6.27
N GLU A 356 21.13 -0.09 5.64
CA GLU A 356 21.46 -0.90 4.47
C GLU A 356 21.65 -2.37 4.88
N SER A 357 20.98 -3.28 4.20
CA SER A 357 21.08 -4.72 4.42
C SER A 357 22.49 -5.19 4.01
N GLY A 358 23.30 -5.65 4.95
CA GLY A 358 24.69 -6.06 4.73
C GLY A 358 24.90 -7.36 3.92
N GLY A 359 23.89 -7.83 3.18
CA GLY A 359 23.92 -9.08 2.42
C GLY A 359 23.83 -8.84 0.91
N ALA A 360 24.96 -9.02 0.22
CA ALA A 360 25.14 -9.25 -1.22
C ALA A 360 24.17 -8.58 -2.22
N SER A 361 24.72 -7.64 -3.01
CA SER A 361 24.15 -7.09 -4.26
C SER A 361 23.20 -5.87 -4.16
N HIS A 362 23.43 -4.95 -3.22
CA HIS A 362 23.52 -3.55 -3.66
C HIS A 362 24.83 -3.40 -4.46
N GLU A 363 24.85 -3.93 -5.69
CA GLU A 363 25.79 -3.46 -6.71
C GLU A 363 25.42 -2.00 -7.00
N GLN A 364 25.89 -1.09 -6.14
CA GLN A 364 25.97 0.36 -6.31
C GLN A 364 24.89 0.94 -7.23
N ALA A 365 23.61 0.68 -6.96
CA ALA A 365 22.55 1.42 -7.62
C ALA A 365 22.78 2.88 -7.25
N ALA A 366 23.09 3.71 -8.24
CA ALA A 366 23.35 5.11 -8.02
C ALA A 366 22.03 5.87 -7.82
N HIS A 367 20.92 5.31 -8.29
CA HIS A 367 19.62 5.96 -8.35
C HIS A 367 18.55 5.09 -7.70
N GLY A 368 17.53 5.73 -7.12
CA GLY A 368 16.34 5.05 -6.60
C GLY A 368 15.31 4.84 -7.71
N LEU A 369 14.54 3.76 -7.63
CA LEU A 369 13.46 3.46 -8.57
C LEU A 369 12.14 3.25 -7.81
N LEU A 370 11.15 4.09 -8.09
CA LEU A 370 9.84 4.11 -7.44
C LEU A 370 8.73 3.89 -8.46
N GLY A 371 7.95 2.82 -8.32
CA GLY A 371 6.70 2.63 -9.05
C GLY A 371 5.53 3.29 -8.32
N ILE A 372 4.57 3.84 -9.05
CA ILE A 372 3.31 4.33 -8.50
C ILE A 372 2.17 3.60 -9.18
N LEU A 373 1.33 2.96 -8.38
CA LEU A 373 0.08 2.38 -8.85
C LEU A 373 -0.93 3.51 -9.12
N SER A 374 -1.38 3.66 -10.37
CA SER A 374 -2.40 4.66 -10.72
C SER A 374 -3.77 4.13 -10.30
N PRO A 375 -4.63 4.93 -9.64
CA PRO A 375 -6.01 4.50 -9.39
C PRO A 375 -6.72 4.25 -10.72
N SER A 376 -7.50 3.16 -10.78
CA SER A 376 -8.33 2.76 -11.91
C SER A 376 -9.53 3.67 -12.10
#